data_AF-A0AAV9LFJ3-F1
#
_entry.id   AF-A0AAV9LFJ3-F1
#
_cell.length_a   1.000
_cell.length_b   1.000
_cell.length_c   1.000
_cell.angle_alpha   90.00
_cell.angle_beta   90.00
_cell.angle_gamma   90.00
#
_symmetry.space_group_name_H-M   'P 1'
#
loop_
_entity.id
_entity.type
_entity.pdbx_description
1 polymer ?
#
loop_
_entity_poly.entity_id
_entity_poly.type
_entity_poly.pdbx_seq_one_letter_code
_entity_poly.pdbx_strand_id
1 'polypeptide(L)' 'MFPLHFHYEDVSRQDPLLKLNHANVMEVPGLCKIIVVPKTTPSIKNGKLAMEIPCG' A
#
# COMPACT_ATOMS: atom_id res chain seq x y z
N MET A 1 -12.34 3.02 -8.67
CA MET A 1 -12.60 3.57 -7.33
C MET A 1 -11.90 2.65 -6.33
N PHE A 2 -10.84 3.09 -5.64
CA PHE A 2 -10.13 2.25 -4.65
C PHE A 2 -10.65 2.60 -3.25
N PRO A 3 -11.46 1.76 -2.58
CA PRO A 3 -12.09 2.11 -1.31
C PRO A 3 -11.10 2.57 -0.23
N LEU A 4 -9.92 1.95 -0.19
CA LEU A 4 -8.85 2.29 0.75
C LEU A 4 -8.27 3.68 0.51
N HIS A 5 -8.22 4.15 -0.74
CA HIS A 5 -7.74 5.50 -1.05
C HIS A 5 -8.71 6.55 -0.51
N PHE A 6 -10.03 6.37 -0.71
CA PHE A 6 -11.04 7.28 -0.15
C PHE A 6 -11.00 7.29 1.37
N HIS A 7 -10.92 6.11 1.98
CA HIS A 7 -10.79 6.02 3.44
C HIS A 7 -9.53 6.72 3.96
N TYR A 8 -8.41 6.63 3.24
CA TYR A 8 -7.19 7.32 3.61
C TYR A 8 -7.37 8.84 3.56
N GLU A 9 -7.84 9.38 2.44
CA GLU A 9 -8.01 10.83 2.24
C GLU A 9 -9.04 11.44 3.21
N ASP A 10 -10.18 10.79 3.40
CA ASP A 10 -11.30 11.37 4.15
C ASP A 10 -11.19 11.14 5.66
N VAL A 11 -10.62 10.01 6.09
CA VAL A 11 -10.63 9.57 7.49
C VAL A 11 -9.22 9.45 8.06
N SER A 12 -8.38 8.60 7.47
CA SER A 12 -7.12 8.21 8.11
C SER A 12 -6.05 9.30 8.09
N ARG A 13 -6.08 10.22 7.13
CA ARG A 13 -5.07 11.28 6.97
C ARG A 13 -5.18 12.39 8.01
N GLN A 14 -6.38 12.61 8.59
CA GLN A 14 -6.61 13.67 9.57
C GLN A 14 -5.97 13.38 10.94
N ASP A 15 -6.00 12.13 11.38
CA ASP A 15 -5.50 11.75 12.70
C ASP A 15 -3.98 11.98 12.84
N PRO A 16 -3.12 11.55 11.88
CA PRO A 16 -1.70 11.86 11.91
C PRO A 16 -1.40 13.34 11.73
N LEU A 17 -2.15 14.06 10.90
CA LEU A 17 -1.98 15.51 10.70
C LEU A 17 -2.07 16.25 12.05
N LEU A 18 -3.10 15.93 12.83
CA LEU A 18 -3.33 16.52 14.16
C LEU A 18 -2.33 16.00 15.19
N LYS A 19 -2.09 14.68 15.26
CA LYS A 19 -1.25 14.08 16.29
C LYS A 19 0.23 14.40 16.14
N LEU A 20 0.73 14.50 14.91
CA LEU A 20 2.13 14.83 14.64
C LEU A 20 2.38 16.33 14.47
N ASN A 21 1.34 17.18 14.55
CA ASN A 21 1.43 18.63 14.34
C ASN A 21 2.10 19.01 13.01
N HIS A 22 1.77 18.28 11.94
CA HIS A 22 2.27 18.60 10.62
C HIS A 22 1.66 19.94 10.15
N ALA A 23 2.50 20.84 9.65
CA ALA A 23 2.04 22.15 9.16
C ALA A 23 1.36 22.01 7.79
N ASN A 24 1.71 20.96 7.04
CA ASN A 24 1.19 20.69 5.72
C ASN A 24 0.62 19.27 5.64
N VAL A 25 -0.55 19.15 5.04
CA VAL A 25 -1.21 17.86 4.78
C VAL A 25 -0.37 16.96 3.86
N MET A 26 0.55 17.52 3.06
CA MET A 26 1.50 16.77 2.23
C MET A 26 2.62 16.09 3.04
N GLU A 27 2.83 16.47 4.29
CA GLU A 27 3.80 15.83 5.19
C GLU A 27 3.22 14.56 5.82
N VAL A 28 1.90 14.37 5.75
CA VAL A 28 1.25 13.16 6.26
C VAL A 28 1.67 11.96 5.42
N PRO A 29 2.27 10.92 6.02
CA PRO A 29 2.76 9.78 5.27
C PRO A 29 1.63 9.00 4.60
N GLY A 30 1.85 8.61 3.36
CA GLY A 30 0.97 7.75 2.57
C GLY A 30 1.67 6.47 2.12
N LEU A 31 0.88 5.50 1.62
CA LEU A 31 1.42 4.27 1.07
C LEU A 31 1.94 4.52 -0.37
N CYS A 32 3.26 4.39 -0.57
CA CYS A 32 3.89 4.62 -1.88
C CYS A 32 3.82 3.40 -2.81
N LYS A 33 4.28 2.24 -2.35
CA LYS A 33 4.26 0.98 -3.12
C LYS A 33 4.27 -0.24 -2.20
N ILE A 34 3.66 -1.32 -2.65
CA ILE A 34 3.78 -2.65 -2.04
C ILE A 34 4.62 -3.50 -2.99
N ILE A 35 5.70 -4.08 -2.49
CA ILE A 35 6.56 -4.99 -3.26
C ILE A 35 6.38 -6.39 -2.67
N VAL A 36 5.96 -7.34 -3.52
CA VAL A 36 5.91 -8.77 -3.17
C VAL A 36 7.16 -9.41 -3.74
N VAL A 37 7.90 -10.17 -2.92
CA VAL A 37 9.12 -10.89 -3.33
C VAL A 37 9.01 -12.34 -2.85
N PRO A 38 9.18 -13.33 -3.73
CA PRO A 38 9.12 -14.72 -3.33
C PRO A 38 10.39 -15.08 -2.53
N LYS A 39 10.22 -15.84 -1.45
CA LYS A 39 11.34 -16.30 -0.61
C LYS A 39 12.22 -17.32 -1.33
N THR A 40 11.66 -18.06 -2.27
CA THR A 40 12.35 -19.10 -3.05
C THR A 40 12.23 -18.80 -4.53
N THR A 41 13.15 -19.35 -5.33
CA THR A 41 13.03 -19.30 -6.79
C THR A 41 11.72 -19.95 -7.18
N PRO A 42 10.79 -19.21 -7.83
CA PRO A 42 9.51 -19.77 -8.23
C PRO A 42 9.75 -20.96 -9.16
N SER A 43 9.07 -22.08 -8.87
CA SER A 43 9.06 -23.22 -9.78
C SER A 43 8.61 -22.78 -11.17
N ILE A 44 9.32 -23.23 -12.21
CA ILE A 44 9.06 -22.90 -13.61
C ILE A 44 7.61 -23.23 -14.01
N LYS A 45 7.00 -24.24 -13.39
CA LYS A 45 5.64 -24.68 -13.75
C LYS A 45 4.57 -23.72 -13.23
N ASN A 46 4.50 -23.50 -11.92
CA ASN A 46 3.37 -22.80 -11.30
C ASN A 46 3.79 -21.64 -10.39
N GLY A 47 5.08 -21.47 -10.09
CA GLY A 47 5.55 -20.51 -9.09
C GLY A 47 5.35 -19.06 -9.51
N LYS A 48 5.52 -18.76 -10.80
CA LYS A 48 5.29 -17.42 -11.36
C LYS A 48 3.80 -17.06 -11.33
N LEU A 49 2.95 -17.96 -11.83
CA LEU A 49 1.49 -17.78 -11.84
C LEU A 49 0.92 -17.65 -10.41
N ALA A 50 1.43 -18.42 -9.46
CA ALA A 50 1.01 -18.33 -8.06
C ALA A 50 1.29 -16.95 -7.43
N MET A 51 2.27 -16.22 -7.94
CA MET A 51 2.60 -14.86 -7.51
C MET A 51 1.83 -13.79 -8.32
N GLU A 52 1.62 -14.01 -9.61
CA GLU A 52 0.88 -13.09 -10.49
C GLU A 52 -0.60 -13.04 -10.13
N ILE A 53 -1.26 -14.20 -9.92
CA ILE A 53 -2.70 -14.28 -9.63
C ILE A 53 -3.15 -13.36 -8.47
N PRO A 54 -2.49 -13.35 -7.29
CA PRO A 54 -2.89 -12.45 -6.20
C PRO A 54 -2.43 -10.99 -6.39
N CYS A 55 -1.41 -10.73 -7.21
CA CYS A 55 -0.87 -9.39 -7.42
C CYS A 55 -1.55 -8.62 -8.56
N GLY A 56 -2.27 -9.31 -9.44
CA GLY A 56 -2.97 -8.72 -10.59
C GLY A 56 -2.21 -8.92 -11.89
#